data_AF-A0A969V2X8-F1
#
_entry.id   AF-A0A969V2X8-F1
#
_cell.length_a   1.000
_cell.length_b   1.000
_cell.length_c   1.000
_cell.angle_alpha   90.00
_cell.angle_beta   90.00
_cell.angle_gamma   90.00
#
_symmetry.space_group_name_H-M   'P 1'
#
loop_
_entity.id
_entity.type
_entity.pdbx_description
1 polymer ?
#
loop_
_entity_poly.entity_id
_entity_poly.type
_entity_poly.pdbx_seq_one_letter_code
_entity_poly.pdbx_strand_id
1 'polypeptide(L)' 'MPLAVLRIPVPATWPQPFMLNDAMAMAPNMNLSAHPDITIEARISKAGNALPQPGDMQGTSIIVKHDARDVSFTIDKVLP' A
#
# COMPACT_ATOMS: atom_id res chain seq x y z
N MET A 1 10.34 -4.71 5.39
CA MET A 1 9.05 -4.98 6.07
C MET A 1 8.21 -3.71 5.98
N PRO A 2 6.91 -3.79 5.69
CA PRO A 2 6.06 -2.60 5.57
C PRO A 2 5.83 -1.94 6.94
N LEU A 3 5.71 -0.61 6.96
CA LEU A 3 5.39 0.16 8.17
C LEU A 3 3.92 -0.03 8.59
N ALA A 4 3.01 0.06 7.61
CA ALA A 4 1.59 -0.14 7.80
C ALA A 4 1.02 -0.94 6.62
N VAL A 5 -0.03 -1.73 6.87
CA VAL A 5 -0.68 -2.55 5.84
C VAL A 5 -2.18 -2.39 5.93
N LEU A 6 -2.80 -2.02 4.81
CA LEU A 6 -4.25 -2.06 4.61
C LEU A 6 -4.60 -3.23 3.69
N ARG A 7 -5.48 -4.13 4.13
CA ARG A 7 -5.98 -5.25 3.33
C ARG A 7 -7.48 -5.12 3.15
N ILE A 8 -7.93 -5.03 1.91
CA ILE A 8 -9.35 -4.96 1.54
C ILE A 8 -9.64 -5.96 0.41
N PRO A 9 -10.88 -6.49 0.31
CA PRO A 9 -11.31 -7.24 -0.86
C PRO A 9 -11.19 -6.40 -2.13
N VAL A 10 -10.85 -7.04 -3.27
CA VAL A 10 -10.71 -6.34 -4.56
C VAL A 10 -12.04 -5.68 -4.94
N PRO A 11 -12.11 -4.35 -5.07
CA PRO A 11 -13.36 -3.67 -5.35
C PRO A 11 -13.77 -3.81 -6.81
N ALA A 12 -15.08 -3.81 -7.07
CA ALA A 12 -15.63 -3.85 -8.42
C ALA A 12 -15.47 -2.53 -9.19
N THR A 13 -15.27 -1.42 -8.47
CA THR A 13 -15.15 -0.06 -9.02
C THR A 13 -13.80 0.55 -8.70
N TRP A 14 -13.28 1.38 -9.60
CA TRP A 14 -12.00 2.09 -9.45
C TRP A 14 -12.17 3.54 -9.93
N PRO A 15 -11.37 4.51 -9.44
CA PRO A 15 -10.30 4.40 -8.44
C PRO A 15 -10.83 4.13 -7.02
N GLN A 16 -9.98 3.56 -6.16
CA GLN A 16 -10.33 3.23 -4.79
C GLN A 16 -9.65 4.17 -3.80
N PRO A 17 -10.41 4.86 -2.94
CA PRO A 17 -9.82 5.67 -1.88
C PRO A 17 -9.18 4.76 -0.84
N PHE A 18 -8.04 5.18 -0.31
CA PHE A 18 -7.36 4.49 0.78
C PHE A 18 -6.90 5.50 1.83
N MET A 19 -6.68 5.03 3.05
CA MET A 19 -6.10 5.80 4.14
C MET A 19 -5.18 4.87 4.92
N LEU A 20 -3.94 5.30 5.13
CA LEU A 20 -3.00 4.66 6.03
C LEU A 20 -2.84 5.55 7.26
N ASN A 21 -2.87 4.95 8.44
CA ASN A 21 -2.69 5.65 9.70
C ASN A 21 -1.85 4.83 10.68
N ASP A 22 -1.44 5.45 11.79
CA ASP A 22 -0.57 4.81 12.79
C ASP A 22 -1.24 3.61 13.50
N ALA A 23 -2.57 3.50 13.49
CA ALA A 23 -3.27 2.34 14.04
C ALA A 23 -3.06 1.08 13.18
N MET A 24 -2.60 1.24 11.93
CA MET A 24 -2.24 0.14 11.03
C MET A 24 -0.74 -0.22 11.11
N ALA A 25 0.01 0.36 12.04
CA ALA A 25 1.43 0.07 12.21
C ALA A 25 1.66 -1.40 12.58
N MET A 26 2.61 -2.04 11.89
CA MET A 26 2.91 -3.47 12.05
C MET A 26 3.71 -3.79 13.32
N ALA A 27 4.35 -2.80 13.94
CA ALA A 27 5.14 -2.98 15.15
C ALA A 27 5.09 -1.72 16.04
N PRO A 28 5.18 -1.89 17.38
CA PRO A 28 5.33 -0.76 18.29
C PRO A 28 6.60 0.01 17.91
N ASN A 29 6.49 1.34 17.80
CA ASN A 29 7.53 2.27 17.36
C ASN A 29 7.87 2.28 15.85
N MET A 30 7.13 1.56 15.00
CA MET A 30 7.21 1.68 13.54
C MET A 30 6.02 2.45 12.96
N ASN A 31 5.65 3.55 13.62
CA ASN A 31 4.53 4.40 13.20
C ASN A 31 4.84 5.08 11.86
N LEU A 32 3.79 5.34 11.08
CA LEU A 32 3.89 6.08 9.83
C LEU A 32 4.37 7.51 10.10
N SER A 33 3.86 8.13 11.18
CA SER A 33 4.24 9.47 11.62
C SER A 33 5.71 9.62 12.03
N ALA A 34 6.40 8.53 12.37
CA ALA A 34 7.83 8.56 12.70
C ALA A 34 8.74 8.65 11.46
N HIS A 35 8.18 8.47 10.25
CA HIS A 35 8.91 8.41 8.99
C HIS A 35 8.47 9.56 8.08
N PRO A 36 9.28 10.62 7.90
CA PRO A 36 8.86 11.81 7.17
C PRO A 36 8.55 11.53 5.69
N ASP A 37 9.33 10.63 5.08
CA ASP A 37 9.24 10.25 3.67
C ASP A 37 8.89 8.76 3.58
N ILE A 38 7.82 8.46 2.85
CA ILE A 38 7.29 7.10 2.71
C ILE A 38 7.07 6.78 1.22
N THR A 39 7.02 5.49 0.92
CA THR A 39 6.61 4.98 -0.40
C THR A 39 5.43 4.04 -0.19
N ILE A 40 4.41 4.17 -1.03
CA ILE A 40 3.20 3.36 -0.96
C ILE A 40 3.30 2.28 -2.03
N GLU A 41 3.20 1.02 -1.61
CA GLU A 41 3.09 -0.12 -2.51
C GLU A 41 1.68 -0.70 -2.40
N ALA A 42 0.96 -0.77 -3.52
CA ALA A 42 -0.32 -1.46 -3.59
C ALA A 42 -0.17 -2.75 -4.40
N ARG A 43 -0.82 -3.82 -3.94
CA ARG A 43 -0.83 -5.11 -4.62
C ARG A 43 -2.24 -5.67 -4.72
N ILE A 44 -2.60 -6.11 -5.91
CA ILE A 44 -3.79 -6.93 -6.20
C ILE A 44 -3.32 -8.37 -6.31
N SER A 45 -3.67 -9.19 -5.32
CA SER A 45 -3.37 -10.62 -5.31
C SER A 45 -4.64 -11.45 -5.37
N LYS A 46 -4.68 -12.43 -6.27
CA LYS A 46 -5.78 -13.41 -6.35
C LYS A 46 -5.75 -14.40 -5.18
N ALA A 47 -4.56 -14.71 -4.66
CA ALA A 47 -4.39 -15.60 -3.51
C ALA A 47 -4.73 -14.89 -2.19
N GLY A 48 -4.79 -13.55 -2.20
CA GLY A 48 -5.02 -12.72 -1.03
C GLY A 48 -3.83 -12.58 -0.09
N ASN A 49 -2.73 -13.29 -0.30
CA ASN A 49 -1.59 -13.25 0.61
C ASN A 49 -0.87 -11.88 0.55
N ALA A 50 -0.31 -11.45 1.68
CA ALA A 50 0.50 -10.22 1.74
C ALA A 50 1.89 -10.40 1.09
N LEU A 51 2.32 -11.65 0.87
CA LEU A 51 3.56 -11.98 0.18
C LEU A 51 3.36 -11.96 -1.33
N PRO A 52 4.35 -11.46 -2.11
CA PRO A 52 4.24 -11.39 -3.56
C PRO A 52 4.14 -12.79 -4.16
N GLN A 53 3.23 -12.95 -5.11
CA GLN A 53 3.10 -14.17 -5.91
C GLN A 53 3.21 -13.84 -7.40
N PRO A 54 3.71 -14.78 -8.22
CA PRO A 54 3.66 -14.66 -9.68
C PRO A 54 2.24 -14.38 -10.17
N GLY A 55 2.09 -13.39 -11.03
CA GLY A 55 0.80 -12.95 -11.57
C GLY A 55 0.01 -11.97 -10.71
N ASP A 56 0.50 -11.59 -9.52
CA ASP A 56 -0.04 -10.46 -8.78
C ASP A 56 0.24 -9.15 -9.53
N MET A 57 -0.68 -8.19 -9.46
CA MET A 57 -0.44 -6.84 -9.97
C MET A 57 0.05 -5.94 -8.84
N GLN A 58 1.08 -5.14 -9.10
CA GLN A 58 1.70 -4.23 -8.16
C GLN A 58 1.81 -2.83 -8.76
N GLY A 59 1.64 -1.82 -7.91
CA GLY A 59 1.91 -0.41 -8.20
C GLY A 59 2.70 0.19 -7.06
N THR A 60 3.53 1.17 -7.37
CA THR A 60 4.34 1.87 -6.38
C THR A 60 4.23 3.37 -6.61
N SER A 61 3.96 4.13 -5.55
CA SER A 61 3.95 5.58 -5.62
C SER A 61 5.37 6.15 -5.74
N ILE A 62 5.46 7.42 -6.10
CA ILE A 62 6.66 8.20 -5.78
C ILE A 62 6.82 8.31 -4.25
N ILE A 63 7.99 8.78 -3.81
CA ILE A 63 8.19 9.14 -2.39
C ILE A 63 7.24 10.29 -2.05
N VAL A 64 6.44 10.12 -1.01
CA VAL A 64 5.48 11.11 -0.50
C VAL A 64 5.72 11.37 0.98
N LYS A 65 5.26 12.52 1.47
CA LYS A 65 5.25 12.80 2.91
C LYS A 65 4.22 11.93 3.62
N HIS A 66 4.47 11.57 4.87
CA HIS A 66 3.55 10.75 5.66
C HIS A 66 2.16 11.37 5.88
N ASP A 67 2.03 12.69 5.78
CA ASP A 67 0.79 13.46 5.88
C ASP A 67 0.21 13.88 4.52
N ALA A 68 0.79 13.38 3.42
CA ALA A 68 0.34 13.69 2.08
C ALA A 68 -1.12 13.27 1.86
N ARG A 69 -1.86 14.14 1.17
CA ARG A 69 -3.26 13.90 0.77
C ARG A 69 -3.34 13.77 -0.74
N ASP A 70 -4.41 13.14 -1.21
CA ASP A 70 -4.72 12.99 -2.64
C ASP A 70 -3.63 12.27 -3.45
N VAL A 71 -2.91 11.35 -2.79
CA VAL A 71 -1.89 10.51 -3.45
C VAL A 71 -2.59 9.52 -4.37
N SER A 72 -2.33 9.64 -5.67
CA SER A 72 -2.83 8.74 -6.71
C SER A 72 -1.68 8.09 -7.46
N PHE A 73 -1.79 6.79 -7.71
CA PHE A 73 -0.83 6.02 -8.48
C PHE A 73 -1.52 4.81 -9.11
N THR A 74 -0.93 4.28 -10.17
CA THR A 74 -1.49 3.16 -10.93
C THR A 74 -0.82 1.85 -10.52
N ILE A 75 -1.59 0.76 -10.58
CA ILE A 75 -1.10 -0.61 -10.42
C ILE A 75 -0.91 -1.18 -11.82
N ASP A 76 0.31 -1.17 -12.33
CA ASP A 76 0.64 -1.42 -13.74
C ASP A 76 1.67 -2.54 -13.96
N LYS A 77 2.28 -3.06 -12.89
CA LYS A 77 3.33 -4.09 -12.97
C LYS A 77 2.78 -5.45 -12.59
N VAL A 78 2.86 -6.43 -13.49
CA VAL A 78 2.61 -7.84 -13.16
C VAL A 78 3.90 -8.45 -12.60
N LEU A 79 3.82 -9.11 -11.45
CA LEU A 79 4.95 -9.81 -10.86
C LEU A 79 5.26 -11.11 -11.63
N PRO A 80 6.54 -11.39 -11.94
CA PRO A 80 6.96 -12.61 -12.64
C PRO A 80 6.83 -13.86 -11.78
#